data_AF-A0AAP5YDK4-F1
#
_entry.id   AF-A0AAP5YDK4-F1
#
_cell.length_a   1.000
_cell.length_b   1.000
_cell.length_c   1.000
_cell.angle_alpha   90.00
_cell.angle_beta   90.00
_cell.angle_gamma   90.00
#
_symmetry.space_group_name_H-M   'P 1'
#
loop_
_entity.id
_entity.type
_entity.pdbx_description
1 polymer ?
#
loop_
_entity_poly.entity_id
_entity_poly.type
_entity_poly.pdbx_seq_one_letter_code
_entity_poly.pdbx_strand_id
1 'polypeptide(L)'
;RNTIKLKIQIAIAVIIAIVSGVQAWVSVNQLHEETTSTLNREIQNISESTNRYISDWLSIRSDMMLANEQIIAGSDDADRELLLTKRAGKFLSVYAGFSDGAIAYGDKSESWPSDYDPRTRPWYQDAMAQSGLNITEPYQDFDGSIVVSFAKAFNQNKQGVLAADLAVTDIISEVLNIQLDNNGFAFLVDGNNNLVAYKDEKLSQKPLTTLNPELPRDKMASLA
;
A
#
# COMPACT_ATOMS: atom_id res chain seq x y z
N ARG A 1 -34.69 29.18 61.97
CA ARG A 1 -36.00 29.11 61.28
C ARG A 1 -35.77 29.50 59.83
N ASN A 2 -35.60 28.53 58.93
CA ASN A 2 -35.37 28.83 57.50
C ASN A 2 -36.57 29.61 56.97
N THR A 3 -36.33 30.82 56.46
CA THR A 3 -37.38 31.65 55.86
C THR A 3 -37.86 30.97 54.57
N ILE A 4 -39.12 31.17 54.20
CA ILE A 4 -39.72 30.61 52.97
C ILE A 4 -38.85 30.95 51.74
N LYS A 5 -38.25 32.14 51.72
CA LYS A 5 -37.30 32.60 50.70
C LYS A 5 -36.09 31.66 50.52
N LEU A 6 -35.49 31.19 51.61
CA LEU A 6 -34.33 30.28 51.55
C LEU A 6 -34.71 28.93 50.94
N LYS A 7 -35.91 28.40 51.25
CA LYS A 7 -36.40 27.14 50.69
C LYS A 7 -36.58 27.22 49.16
N ILE A 8 -37.12 28.34 48.68
CA ILE A 8 -37.31 28.58 47.23
C ILE A 8 -35.97 28.70 46.51
N GLN A 9 -35.00 29.42 47.09
CA GLN A 9 -33.66 29.57 46.51
C GLN A 9 -32.94 28.22 46.39
N ILE A 10 -33.03 27.35 47.40
CA ILE A 10 -32.46 26.00 47.37
C ILE A 10 -33.16 25.16 46.28
N ALA A 11 -34.49 25.19 46.19
CA ALA A 11 -35.22 24.43 45.18
C ALA A 11 -34.81 24.84 43.75
N ILE A 12 -34.68 26.15 43.49
CA ILE A 12 -34.22 26.67 42.20
C ILE A 12 -32.77 26.23 41.91
N ALA A 13 -31.87 26.34 42.89
CA ALA A 13 -30.49 25.92 42.74
C ALA A 13 -30.36 24.42 42.42
N VAL A 14 -31.17 23.58 43.08
CA VAL A 14 -31.21 22.13 42.82
C VAL A 14 -31.72 21.85 41.40
N ILE A 15 -32.79 22.52 40.97
CA ILE A 15 -33.32 22.35 39.60
C ILE A 15 -32.26 22.74 38.56
N ILE A 16 -31.59 23.89 38.75
CA ILE A 16 -30.53 24.33 37.85
C ILE A 16 -29.38 23.32 37.83
N ALA A 17 -28.95 22.82 38.99
CA ALA A 17 -27.88 21.82 39.06
C ALA A 17 -28.24 20.52 38.33
N ILE A 18 -29.48 20.04 38.47
CA ILE A 18 -29.97 18.84 37.77
C ILE A 18 -30.02 19.08 36.26
N VAL A 19 -30.61 20.19 35.81
CA VAL A 19 -30.72 20.51 34.37
C VAL A 19 -29.33 20.65 33.74
N SER A 20 -28.41 21.36 34.39
CA SER A 20 -27.03 21.50 33.93
C SER A 20 -26.31 20.15 33.88
N GLY A 21 -26.52 19.28 34.88
CA GLY A 21 -25.94 17.94 34.89
C GLY A 21 -26.45 17.06 33.74
N VAL A 22 -27.76 17.07 33.50
CA VAL A 22 -28.37 16.34 32.37
C VAL A 22 -27.89 16.91 31.04
N GLN A 23 -27.83 18.24 30.89
CA GLN A 23 -27.33 18.89 29.68
C GLN A 23 -25.86 18.53 29.42
N ALA A 24 -25.01 18.58 30.44
CA ALA A 24 -23.61 18.21 30.32
C ALA A 24 -23.45 16.74 29.92
N TRP A 25 -24.28 15.85 30.49
CA TRP A 25 -24.27 14.43 30.14
C TRP A 25 -24.68 14.20 28.67
N VAL A 26 -25.80 14.78 28.23
CA VAL A 26 -26.22 14.70 26.82
C VAL A 26 -25.16 15.28 25.88
N SER A 27 -24.59 16.43 26.25
CA SER A 27 -23.55 17.10 25.45
C SER A 27 -22.29 16.26 25.31
N VAL A 28 -21.84 15.60 26.39
CA VAL A 28 -20.64 14.74 26.35
C VAL A 28 -20.89 13.51 25.48
N ASN A 29 -22.06 12.86 25.60
CA ASN A 29 -22.40 11.72 24.77
C ASN A 29 -22.51 12.10 23.29
N GLN A 30 -23.17 13.21 22.99
CA GLN A 30 -23.29 13.72 21.62
C GLN A 30 -21.94 14.08 21.03
N LEU A 31 -21.07 14.76 21.80
CA LEU A 31 -19.71 15.07 21.36
C LEU A 31 -18.89 13.81 21.08
N HIS A 32 -19.03 12.76 21.89
CA HIS A 32 -18.38 11.47 21.64
C HIS A 32 -18.86 10.85 20.32
N GLU A 33 -20.18 10.77 20.11
CA GLU A 33 -20.76 10.20 18.88
C GLU A 33 -20.37 11.01 17.64
N GLU A 34 -20.47 12.34 17.69
CA GLU A 34 -20.09 13.23 16.59
C GLU A 34 -18.60 13.17 16.28
N THR A 35 -17.74 13.13 17.31
CA THR A 35 -16.29 13.03 17.15
C THR A 35 -15.93 11.68 16.53
N THR A 36 -16.44 10.57 17.04
CA THR A 36 -16.18 9.23 16.47
C THR A 36 -16.71 9.11 15.05
N SER A 37 -17.90 9.63 14.77
CA SER A 37 -18.48 9.60 13.42
C SER A 37 -17.66 10.44 12.44
N THR A 38 -17.18 11.61 12.87
CA THR A 38 -16.34 12.49 12.04
C THR A 38 -14.98 11.86 11.78
N LEU A 39 -14.33 11.31 12.81
CA LEU A 39 -13.08 10.56 12.66
C LEU A 39 -13.23 9.38 11.70
N ASN A 40 -14.30 8.59 11.82
CA ASN A 40 -14.54 7.46 10.92
C ASN A 40 -14.75 7.92 9.47
N ARG A 41 -15.50 9.00 9.26
CA ARG A 41 -15.71 9.58 7.92
C ARG A 41 -14.40 10.12 7.33
N GLU A 42 -13.58 10.76 8.14
CA GLU A 42 -12.27 11.26 7.73
C GLU A 42 -11.33 10.11 7.35
N ILE A 43 -11.23 9.07 8.19
CA ILE A 43 -10.44 7.86 7.90
C ILE A 43 -10.91 7.20 6.61
N GLN A 44 -12.23 7.07 6.40
CA GLN A 44 -12.79 6.51 5.17
C GLN A 44 -12.43 7.36 3.95
N ASN A 45 -12.63 8.68 4.00
CA ASN A 45 -12.29 9.57 2.90
C ASN A 45 -10.80 9.56 2.57
N ILE A 46 -9.94 9.55 3.59
CA ILE A 46 -8.49 9.46 3.41
C ILE A 46 -8.12 8.09 2.85
N SER A 47 -8.70 7.00 3.34
CA SER A 47 -8.45 5.64 2.84
C SER A 47 -8.86 5.51 1.37
N GLU A 48 -10.05 5.97 1.00
CA GLU A 48 -10.50 5.96 -0.40
C GLU A 48 -9.62 6.84 -1.30
N SER A 49 -9.26 8.03 -0.84
CA SER A 49 -8.38 8.93 -1.59
C SER A 49 -6.98 8.35 -1.75
N THR A 50 -6.47 7.69 -0.72
CA THR A 50 -5.18 6.99 -0.73
C THR A 50 -5.21 5.80 -1.66
N ASN A 51 -6.26 4.99 -1.62
CA ASN A 51 -6.42 3.84 -2.50
C ASN A 51 -6.47 4.28 -3.96
N ARG A 52 -7.18 5.38 -4.28
CA ARG A 52 -7.16 5.98 -5.62
C ARG A 52 -5.76 6.46 -5.99
N TYR A 53 -5.09 7.21 -5.11
CA TYR A 53 -3.73 7.70 -5.36
C TYR A 53 -2.75 6.56 -5.65
N ILE A 54 -2.73 5.51 -4.82
CA ILE A 54 -1.87 4.34 -5.01
C ILE A 54 -2.25 3.58 -6.29
N SER A 55 -3.54 3.41 -6.56
CA SER A 55 -4.01 2.74 -7.78
C SER A 55 -3.56 3.49 -9.03
N ASP A 56 -3.73 4.81 -9.06
CA ASP A 56 -3.30 5.68 -10.17
C ASP A 56 -1.77 5.64 -10.32
N TRP A 57 -1.04 5.70 -9.20
CA TRP A 57 0.42 5.66 -9.16
C TRP A 57 1.00 4.33 -9.68
N LEU A 58 0.36 3.21 -9.33
CA LEU A 58 0.69 1.87 -9.85
C LEU A 58 0.27 1.72 -11.32
N SER A 59 -0.89 2.26 -11.71
CA SER A 59 -1.37 2.22 -13.10
C SER A 59 -0.44 2.98 -14.04
N ILE A 60 0.00 4.17 -13.67
CA ILE A 60 0.95 4.97 -14.47
C ILE A 60 2.25 4.19 -14.72
N ARG A 61 2.75 3.49 -13.69
CA ARG A 61 3.96 2.66 -13.78
C ARG A 61 3.74 1.43 -14.64
N SER A 62 2.61 0.77 -14.47
CA SER A 62 2.18 -0.33 -15.33
C SER A 62 2.15 0.10 -16.80
N ASP A 63 1.54 1.24 -17.10
CA ASP A 63 1.48 1.81 -18.45
C ASP A 63 2.87 2.13 -19.00
N MET A 64 3.77 2.70 -18.18
CA MET A 64 5.16 2.96 -18.58
C MET A 64 5.93 1.68 -18.90
N MET A 65 5.76 0.61 -18.11
CA MET A 65 6.37 -0.69 -18.39
C MET A 65 5.84 -1.27 -19.70
N LEU A 66 4.51 -1.24 -19.89
CA LEU A 66 3.85 -1.83 -21.03
C LEU A 66 4.05 -1.04 -22.33
N ALA A 67 4.35 0.27 -22.25
CA ALA A 67 4.56 1.12 -23.42
C ALA A 67 5.66 0.61 -24.36
N ASN A 68 6.68 -0.07 -23.83
CA ASN A 68 7.79 -0.64 -24.61
C ASN A 68 7.69 -2.17 -24.79
N GLU A 69 6.61 -2.81 -24.34
CA GLU A 69 6.46 -4.27 -24.35
C GLU A 69 6.72 -4.87 -25.74
N GLN A 70 6.13 -4.29 -26.79
CA GLN A 70 6.28 -4.82 -28.16
C GLN A 70 7.73 -4.74 -28.66
N ILE A 71 8.46 -3.69 -28.32
CA ILE A 71 9.86 -3.53 -28.73
C ILE A 71 10.74 -4.54 -27.99
N ILE A 72 10.54 -4.66 -26.67
CA ILE A 72 11.30 -5.57 -25.82
C ILE A 72 11.02 -7.04 -26.16
N ALA A 73 9.76 -7.39 -26.43
CA ALA A 73 9.38 -8.76 -26.81
C ALA A 73 9.76 -9.13 -28.26
N GLY A 74 10.02 -8.11 -29.09
CA GLY A 74 10.30 -8.25 -30.51
C GLY A 74 11.77 -8.10 -30.90
N SER A 75 12.66 -7.70 -29.98
CA SER A 75 14.07 -7.40 -30.26
C SER A 75 15.00 -8.07 -29.24
N ASP A 76 16.14 -8.58 -29.71
CA ASP A 76 17.23 -9.03 -28.85
C ASP A 76 18.10 -7.85 -28.34
N ASP A 77 17.92 -6.65 -28.91
CA ASP A 77 18.57 -5.40 -28.51
C ASP A 77 17.50 -4.40 -28.06
N ALA A 78 17.14 -4.48 -26.78
CA ALA A 78 16.14 -3.61 -26.14
C ALA A 78 16.70 -2.91 -24.89
N ASP A 79 18.03 -2.89 -24.74
CA ASP A 79 18.71 -2.34 -23.55
C ASP A 79 18.35 -0.87 -23.33
N ARG A 80 18.26 -0.09 -24.41
CA ARG A 80 17.93 1.33 -24.33
C ARG A 80 16.49 1.54 -23.83
N GLU A 81 15.54 0.76 -24.33
CA GLU A 81 14.13 0.82 -23.99
C GLU A 81 13.90 0.40 -22.54
N LEU A 82 14.58 -0.66 -22.08
CA LEU A 82 14.59 -1.10 -20.69
C LEU A 82 15.13 0.02 -19.77
N LEU A 83 16.27 0.64 -20.13
CA LEU A 83 16.88 1.71 -19.35
C LEU A 83 16.00 2.99 -19.31
N LEU A 84 15.38 3.36 -20.44
CA LEU A 84 14.47 4.50 -20.50
C LEU A 84 13.22 4.25 -19.66
N THR A 85 12.64 3.05 -19.74
CA THR A 85 11.50 2.63 -18.92
C THR A 85 11.83 2.71 -17.44
N LYS A 86 13.00 2.17 -17.05
CA LYS A 86 13.52 2.27 -15.68
C LYS A 86 13.55 3.71 -15.18
N ARG A 87 14.19 4.60 -15.94
CA ARG A 87 14.38 6.01 -15.56
C ARG A 87 13.06 6.80 -15.54
N ALA A 88 12.19 6.57 -16.52
CA ALA A 88 10.91 7.27 -16.63
C ALA A 88 9.94 6.84 -15.52
N GLY A 89 9.83 5.53 -15.26
CA GLY A 89 8.98 4.97 -14.21
C GLY A 89 9.58 5.02 -12.81
N LYS A 90 10.85 5.41 -12.68
CA LYS A 90 11.63 5.38 -11.45
C LYS A 90 11.60 3.99 -10.80
N PHE A 91 11.77 2.96 -11.62
CA PHE A 91 11.86 1.58 -11.14
C PHE A 91 13.25 1.32 -10.55
N LEU A 92 13.31 0.39 -9.60
CA LEU A 92 14.57 -0.15 -9.11
C LEU A 92 15.33 -0.85 -10.24
N SER A 93 14.62 -1.65 -11.03
CA SER A 93 15.15 -2.43 -12.15
C SER A 93 14.05 -2.65 -13.21
N VAL A 94 14.42 -2.76 -14.49
CA VAL A 94 13.52 -3.16 -15.58
C VAL A 94 14.25 -4.14 -16.49
N TYR A 95 13.66 -5.30 -16.70
CA TYR A 95 14.35 -6.45 -17.31
C TYR A 95 13.37 -7.43 -17.97
N ALA A 96 13.89 -8.30 -18.81
CA ALA A 96 13.14 -9.39 -19.43
C ALA A 96 13.86 -10.72 -19.20
N GLY A 97 13.17 -11.69 -18.60
CA GLY A 97 13.64 -13.07 -18.49
C GLY A 97 13.06 -13.93 -19.60
N PHE A 98 13.84 -14.88 -20.10
CA PHE A 98 13.44 -15.74 -21.20
C PHE A 98 13.36 -17.21 -20.80
N SER A 99 12.60 -18.00 -21.56
CA SER A 99 12.38 -19.43 -21.29
C SER A 99 13.65 -20.29 -21.33
N ASP A 100 14.69 -19.82 -22.03
CA ASP A 100 16.01 -20.47 -22.06
C ASP A 100 16.92 -20.08 -20.88
N GLY A 101 16.44 -19.24 -19.96
CA GLY A 101 17.17 -18.76 -18.79
C GLY A 101 18.00 -17.49 -19.03
N ALA A 102 18.02 -16.97 -20.27
CA ALA A 102 18.67 -15.69 -20.53
C ALA A 102 17.91 -14.54 -19.85
N ILE A 103 18.63 -13.46 -19.55
CA ILE A 103 18.06 -12.22 -19.02
C ILE A 103 18.60 -11.00 -19.77
N ALA A 104 17.71 -10.06 -20.08
CA ALA A 104 18.04 -8.77 -20.65
C ALA A 104 17.68 -7.65 -19.67
N TYR A 105 18.56 -6.67 -19.53
CA TYR A 105 18.38 -5.52 -18.64
C TYR A 105 19.15 -4.32 -19.20
N GLY A 106 18.55 -3.13 -19.11
CA GLY A 106 19.10 -1.92 -19.73
C GLY A 106 20.18 -1.21 -18.92
N ASP A 107 20.14 -1.33 -17.59
CA ASP A 107 21.07 -0.64 -16.71
C ASP A 107 22.32 -1.49 -16.45
N LYS A 108 23.38 -1.22 -17.21
CA LYS A 108 24.65 -1.96 -17.08
C LYS A 108 25.45 -1.61 -15.81
N SER A 109 24.91 -0.76 -14.92
CA SER A 109 25.47 -0.58 -13.58
C SER A 109 24.95 -1.63 -12.58
N GLU A 110 23.88 -2.35 -12.91
CA GLU A 110 23.36 -3.46 -12.12
C GLU A 110 24.29 -4.68 -12.21
N SER A 111 24.64 -5.27 -11.06
CA SER A 111 25.50 -6.44 -10.98
C SER A 111 24.68 -7.72 -10.81
N TRP A 112 24.14 -8.22 -11.91
CA TRP A 112 23.38 -9.47 -11.93
C TRP A 112 24.27 -10.69 -11.63
N PRO A 113 23.83 -11.63 -10.78
CA PRO A 113 24.56 -12.88 -10.54
C PRO A 113 24.79 -13.67 -11.84
N SER A 114 25.97 -14.26 -12.01
CA SER A 114 26.31 -15.04 -13.22
C SER A 114 25.46 -16.31 -13.38
N ASP A 115 24.95 -16.83 -12.28
CA ASP A 115 24.10 -18.01 -12.17
C ASP A 115 22.61 -17.65 -12.00
N TYR A 116 22.23 -16.39 -12.25
CA TYR A 116 20.85 -15.95 -12.14
C TYR A 116 19.95 -16.69 -13.14
N ASP A 117 18.93 -17.39 -12.63
CA ASP A 117 17.90 -18.01 -13.45
C ASP A 117 16.55 -17.31 -13.25
N PRO A 118 16.05 -16.53 -14.23
CA PRO A 118 14.80 -15.80 -14.12
C PRO A 118 13.60 -16.72 -13.88
N ARG A 119 13.64 -17.97 -14.34
CA ARG A 119 12.50 -18.90 -14.30
C ARG A 119 12.19 -19.41 -12.89
N THR A 120 13.15 -19.25 -11.98
CA THR A 120 13.02 -19.64 -10.58
C THR A 120 12.40 -18.55 -9.71
N ARG A 121 12.20 -17.35 -10.27
CA ARG A 121 11.84 -16.15 -9.51
C ARG A 121 10.32 -15.95 -9.46
N PRO A 122 9.79 -15.37 -8.36
CA PRO A 122 8.35 -15.16 -8.20
C PRO A 122 7.71 -14.43 -9.39
N TRP A 123 8.27 -13.30 -9.82
CA TRP A 123 7.77 -12.51 -10.95
C TRP A 123 7.62 -13.30 -12.25
N TYR A 124 8.55 -14.23 -12.53
CA TYR A 124 8.48 -15.05 -13.72
C TYR A 124 7.38 -16.12 -13.59
N GLN A 125 7.34 -16.83 -12.47
CA GLN A 125 6.37 -17.89 -12.23
C GLN A 125 4.94 -17.33 -12.18
N ASP A 126 4.75 -16.22 -11.48
CA ASP A 126 3.46 -15.54 -11.32
C ASP A 126 2.93 -15.01 -12.65
N ALA A 127 3.79 -14.40 -13.47
CA ALA A 127 3.40 -13.91 -14.80
C ALA A 127 3.14 -15.04 -15.80
N MET A 128 3.85 -16.18 -15.69
CA MET A 128 3.59 -17.35 -16.54
C MET A 128 2.33 -18.11 -16.15
N ALA A 129 1.91 -18.03 -14.88
CA ALA A 129 0.70 -18.67 -14.37
C ALA A 129 -0.58 -17.89 -14.66
N GLN A 130 -0.48 -16.59 -14.97
CA GLN A 130 -1.62 -15.69 -15.16
C GLN A 130 -1.61 -15.06 -16.55
N SER A 131 -2.81 -14.75 -17.08
CA SER A 131 -2.91 -13.99 -18.32
C SER A 131 -2.90 -12.49 -18.04
N GLY A 132 -1.93 -11.77 -18.62
CA GLY A 132 -1.87 -10.31 -18.54
C GLY A 132 -0.83 -9.79 -17.56
N LEU A 133 -0.97 -8.53 -17.17
CA LEU A 133 -0.12 -7.89 -16.18
C LEU A 133 -0.42 -8.45 -14.79
N ASN A 134 0.64 -8.77 -14.05
CA ASN A 134 0.61 -9.24 -12.69
C ASN A 134 1.48 -8.32 -11.81
N ILE A 135 1.10 -8.15 -10.55
CA ILE A 135 1.90 -7.51 -9.51
C ILE A 135 2.17 -8.57 -8.44
N THR A 136 3.43 -8.88 -8.19
CA THR A 136 3.79 -9.94 -7.24
C THR A 136 3.49 -9.55 -5.79
N GLU A 137 3.43 -10.55 -4.92
CA GLU A 137 3.64 -10.32 -3.50
C GLU A 137 5.08 -9.83 -3.25
N PRO A 138 5.36 -9.12 -2.14
CA PRO A 138 6.72 -8.70 -1.82
C PRO A 138 7.67 -9.89 -1.69
N TYR A 139 8.86 -9.79 -2.27
CA TYR A 139 9.90 -10.81 -2.15
C TYR A 139 11.30 -10.17 -2.12
N GLN A 140 12.31 -10.94 -1.72
CA GLN A 140 13.69 -10.46 -1.72
C GLN A 140 14.33 -10.63 -3.10
N ASP A 141 14.80 -9.53 -3.68
CA ASP A 141 15.54 -9.55 -4.95
C ASP A 141 17.00 -9.96 -4.77
N PHE A 142 17.72 -10.16 -5.87
CA PHE A 142 19.11 -10.64 -5.85
C PHE A 142 20.08 -9.68 -5.17
N ASP A 143 19.77 -8.38 -5.14
CA ASP A 143 20.56 -7.34 -4.47
C ASP A 143 20.29 -7.26 -2.96
N GLY A 144 19.31 -8.02 -2.47
CA GLY A 144 18.88 -8.07 -1.07
C GLY A 144 17.73 -7.14 -0.72
N SER A 145 17.30 -6.27 -1.63
CA SER A 145 16.14 -5.38 -1.46
C SER A 145 14.84 -6.17 -1.41
N ILE A 146 13.86 -5.70 -0.64
CA ILE A 146 12.49 -6.22 -0.73
C ILE A 146 11.74 -5.45 -1.82
N VAL A 147 11.24 -6.16 -2.82
CA VAL A 147 10.62 -5.57 -4.00
C VAL A 147 9.23 -6.15 -4.25
N VAL A 148 8.45 -5.40 -5.03
CA VAL A 148 7.24 -5.85 -5.71
C VAL A 148 7.48 -5.66 -7.21
N SER A 149 7.18 -6.68 -8.01
CA SER A 149 7.39 -6.62 -9.46
C SER A 149 6.08 -6.50 -10.20
N PHE A 150 6.02 -5.55 -11.14
CA PHE A 150 5.12 -5.66 -12.26
C PHE A 150 5.70 -6.68 -13.22
N ALA A 151 4.90 -7.65 -13.66
CA ALA A 151 5.37 -8.72 -14.53
C ALA A 151 4.30 -9.11 -15.55
N LYS A 152 4.71 -9.33 -16.80
CA LYS A 152 3.80 -9.77 -17.87
C LYS A 152 4.52 -10.73 -18.81
N ALA A 153 3.90 -11.90 -19.02
CA ALA A 153 4.39 -12.88 -19.98
C ALA A 153 4.13 -12.41 -21.42
N PHE A 154 5.09 -12.67 -22.30
CA PHE A 154 4.99 -12.45 -23.73
C PHE A 154 5.45 -13.70 -24.50
N ASN A 155 4.93 -13.85 -25.72
CA ASN A 155 5.24 -15.00 -26.59
C ASN A 155 5.22 -14.58 -28.07
N GLN A 156 6.04 -13.58 -28.42
CA GLN A 156 6.15 -13.06 -29.78
C GLN A 156 7.27 -13.78 -30.55
N ASN A 157 8.52 -13.27 -30.47
CA ASN A 157 9.68 -13.91 -31.09
C ASN A 157 10.28 -14.99 -30.18
N LYS A 158 10.28 -14.72 -28.87
CA LYS A 158 10.79 -15.61 -27.83
C LYS A 158 9.82 -15.57 -26.65
N GLN A 159 9.58 -16.71 -26.01
CA GLN A 159 8.79 -16.76 -24.79
C GLN A 159 9.59 -16.18 -23.63
N GLY A 160 8.97 -15.30 -22.87
CA GLY A 160 9.60 -14.67 -21.72
C GLY A 160 8.61 -13.86 -20.90
N VAL A 161 9.15 -13.15 -19.90
CA VAL A 161 8.41 -12.28 -19.00
C VAL A 161 9.15 -10.95 -18.93
N LEU A 162 8.44 -9.86 -19.23
CA LEU A 162 8.89 -8.49 -18.97
C LEU A 162 8.53 -8.14 -17.53
N ALA A 163 9.48 -7.60 -16.78
CA ALA A 163 9.25 -7.19 -15.41
C ALA A 163 9.91 -5.84 -15.07
N ALA A 164 9.32 -5.16 -14.09
CA ALA A 164 9.81 -3.92 -13.53
C ALA A 164 9.62 -3.92 -12.01
N ASP A 165 10.70 -3.65 -11.28
CA ASP A 165 10.71 -3.73 -9.83
C ASP A 165 10.52 -2.38 -9.18
N LEU A 166 9.68 -2.35 -8.15
CA LEU A 166 9.61 -1.27 -7.19
C LEU A 166 10.16 -1.75 -5.85
N ALA A 167 11.05 -0.97 -5.25
CA ALA A 167 11.44 -1.22 -3.88
C ALA A 167 10.24 -0.96 -2.95
N VAL A 168 10.06 -1.83 -1.96
CA VAL A 168 9.03 -1.63 -0.92
C VAL A 168 9.28 -0.32 -0.17
N THR A 169 10.53 0.11 -0.03
CA THR A 169 10.90 1.41 0.55
C THR A 169 10.34 2.60 -0.23
N ASP A 170 10.28 2.51 -1.56
CA ASP A 170 9.66 3.55 -2.40
C ASP A 170 8.14 3.57 -2.18
N ILE A 171 7.51 2.40 -2.13
CA ILE A 171 6.07 2.28 -1.80
C ILE A 171 5.80 2.84 -0.40
N ILE A 172 6.64 2.52 0.59
CA ILE A 172 6.58 3.08 1.94
C ILE A 172 6.66 4.60 1.87
N SER A 173 7.57 5.19 1.09
CA SER A 173 7.70 6.65 0.99
C SER A 173 6.43 7.31 0.45
N GLU A 174 5.76 6.65 -0.50
CA GLU A 174 4.49 7.12 -1.09
C GLU A 174 3.33 7.00 -0.10
N VAL A 175 3.27 5.88 0.64
CA VAL A 175 2.25 5.62 1.67
C VAL A 175 2.46 6.51 2.92
N LEU A 176 3.70 6.72 3.35
CA LEU A 176 4.02 7.49 4.56
C LEU A 176 3.95 9.01 4.37
N ASN A 177 3.89 9.50 3.13
CA ASN A 177 3.63 10.92 2.87
C ASN A 177 2.21 11.35 3.26
N ILE A 178 1.32 10.40 3.61
CA ILE A 178 0.00 10.69 4.14
C ILE A 178 0.14 11.20 5.58
N GLN A 179 -0.04 12.50 5.75
CA GLN A 179 -0.10 13.11 7.08
C GLN A 179 -1.47 12.81 7.70
N LEU A 180 -1.46 12.04 8.77
CA LEU A 180 -2.63 11.77 9.60
C LEU A 180 -2.52 12.53 10.91
N ASP A 181 -3.61 13.16 11.32
CA ASP A 181 -3.70 13.82 12.62
C ASP A 181 -3.64 12.80 13.77
N ASN A 182 -3.44 13.31 15.00
CA ASN A 182 -3.48 12.52 16.24
C ASN A 182 -2.47 11.36 16.31
N ASN A 183 -1.27 11.52 15.73
CA ASN A 183 -0.24 10.48 15.60
C ASN A 183 -0.71 9.24 14.81
N GLY A 184 -1.68 9.40 13.91
CA GLY A 184 -2.07 8.36 12.97
C GLY A 184 -0.90 7.97 12.05
N PHE A 185 -0.97 6.77 11.48
CA PHE A 185 -0.02 6.28 10.49
C PHE A 185 -0.72 5.42 9.45
N ALA A 186 -0.16 5.39 8.24
CA ALA A 186 -0.64 4.54 7.16
C ALA A 186 0.19 3.25 7.08
N PHE A 187 -0.42 2.21 6.53
CA PHE A 187 0.21 0.95 6.20
C PHE A 187 -0.48 0.35 4.98
N LEU A 188 0.22 -0.51 4.25
CA LEU A 188 -0.32 -1.28 3.13
C LEU A 188 -0.26 -2.76 3.48
N VAL A 189 -1.32 -3.50 3.13
CA VAL A 189 -1.39 -4.95 3.29
C VAL A 189 -1.72 -5.66 1.98
N ASP A 190 -1.30 -6.91 1.87
CA ASP A 190 -1.65 -7.80 0.76
C ASP A 190 -3.04 -8.43 0.94
N GLY A 191 -3.47 -9.23 -0.06
CA GLY A 191 -4.75 -9.95 -0.01
C GLY A 191 -4.83 -11.02 1.09
N ASN A 192 -3.70 -11.38 1.69
CA ASN A 192 -3.55 -12.36 2.76
C ASN A 192 -3.43 -11.71 4.15
N ASN A 193 -3.57 -10.38 4.24
CA ASN A 193 -3.46 -9.58 5.47
C ASN A 193 -2.03 -9.55 6.07
N ASN A 194 -1.00 -9.66 5.22
CA ASN A 194 0.38 -9.38 5.59
C ASN A 194 0.76 -7.96 5.24
N LEU A 195 1.67 -7.38 6.01
CA LEU A 195 2.20 -6.03 5.79
C LEU A 195 3.05 -6.00 4.53
N VAL A 196 2.70 -5.13 3.59
CA VAL A 196 3.51 -4.78 2.42
C VAL A 196 4.39 -3.58 2.75
N ALA A 197 3.79 -2.50 3.25
CA ALA A 197 4.47 -1.25 3.56
C ALA A 197 4.09 -0.75 4.96
N TYR A 198 5.10 -0.45 5.78
CA TYR A 198 4.97 0.17 7.10
C TYR A 198 6.29 0.87 7.47
N LYS A 199 6.26 1.81 8.42
CA LYS A 199 7.45 2.58 8.83
C LYS A 199 8.62 1.73 9.34
N ASP A 200 8.33 0.54 9.89
CA ASP A 200 9.34 -0.45 10.24
C ASP A 200 9.38 -1.53 9.16
N GLU A 201 10.36 -1.42 8.27
CA GLU A 201 10.57 -2.33 7.13
C GLU A 201 10.73 -3.79 7.57
N LYS A 202 11.21 -4.05 8.80
CA LYS A 202 11.38 -5.40 9.34
C LYS A 202 10.07 -6.16 9.51
N LEU A 203 8.94 -5.43 9.50
CA LEU A 203 7.61 -6.01 9.57
C LEU A 203 7.04 -6.36 8.18
N SER A 204 7.73 -6.05 7.08
CA SER A 204 7.29 -6.47 5.75
C SER A 204 7.13 -8.01 5.69
N GLN A 205 6.08 -8.45 5.00
CA GLN A 205 5.61 -9.83 4.89
C GLN A 205 5.17 -10.49 6.22
N LYS A 206 5.14 -9.75 7.34
CA LYS A 206 4.58 -10.27 8.60
C LYS A 206 3.06 -10.06 8.60
N PRO A 207 2.29 -10.94 9.28
CA PRO A 207 0.86 -10.72 9.47
C PRO A 207 0.59 -9.36 10.12
N LEU A 208 -0.45 -8.63 9.67
CA LEU A 208 -0.87 -7.35 10.26
C LEU A 208 -1.13 -7.45 11.76
N THR A 209 -1.53 -8.63 12.24
CA THR A 209 -1.71 -8.92 13.66
C THR A 209 -0.44 -8.79 14.50
N THR A 210 0.74 -8.81 13.89
CA THR A 210 2.02 -8.50 14.53
C THR A 210 2.10 -7.02 14.93
N LEU A 211 1.49 -6.15 14.12
CA LEU A 211 1.40 -4.71 14.39
C LEU A 211 0.23 -4.41 15.35
N ASN A 212 -0.93 -5.00 15.10
CA ASN A 212 -2.10 -4.86 15.96
C ASN A 212 -2.98 -6.13 15.95
N PRO A 213 -3.06 -6.88 17.07
CA PRO A 213 -3.90 -8.08 17.18
C PRO A 213 -5.40 -7.83 16.94
N GLU A 214 -5.87 -6.60 17.10
CA GLU A 214 -7.28 -6.21 16.87
C GLU A 214 -7.63 -5.97 15.40
N LEU A 215 -6.65 -6.12 14.48
CA LEU A 215 -6.85 -6.02 13.03
C LEU A 215 -6.67 -7.39 12.32
N PRO A 216 -7.46 -8.42 12.65
CA PRO A 216 -7.48 -9.65 11.89
C PRO A 216 -8.10 -9.44 10.50
N ARG A 217 -7.90 -10.40 9.60
CA ARG A 217 -8.37 -10.34 8.20
C ARG A 217 -9.85 -10.01 8.08
N ASP A 218 -10.70 -10.63 8.90
CA ASP A 218 -12.16 -10.40 8.86
C ASP A 218 -12.52 -8.96 9.21
N LYS A 219 -11.76 -8.35 10.14
CA LYS A 219 -11.94 -6.94 10.51
C LYS A 219 -11.49 -6.02 9.37
N MET A 220 -10.35 -6.31 8.75
CA MET A 220 -9.86 -5.54 7.60
C MET A 220 -10.79 -5.62 6.39
N ALA A 221 -11.35 -6.81 6.11
CA ALA A 221 -12.34 -6.99 5.06
C ALA A 221 -13.65 -6.19 5.28
N SER A 222 -13.95 -5.80 6.53
CA SER A 222 -15.08 -4.92 6.84
C SER A 222 -14.77 -3.42 6.69
N LEU A 223 -13.50 -3.07 6.48
CA LEU A 223 -13.01 -1.69 6.35
C LEU A 223 -12.63 -1.32 4.90
N ALA A 224 -12.44 -2.31 4.03
CA ALA A 224 -12.16 -2.16 2.60
C ALA A 224 -13.45 -2.11 1.78
#